data_AF-A0A9D4A5U3-F1
#
_entry.id   AF-A0A9D4A5U3-F1
#
_cell.length_a   1.000
_cell.length_b   1.000
_cell.length_c   1.000
_cell.angle_alpha   90.00
_cell.angle_beta   90.00
_cell.angle_gamma   90.00
#
_symmetry.space_group_name_H-M   'P 1'
#
loop_
_entity.id
_entity.type
_entity.pdbx_description
1 polymer ?
#
loop_
_entity_poly.entity_id
_entity_poly.type
_entity_poly.pdbx_seq_one_letter_code
_entity_poly.pdbx_strand_id
1 'polypeptide(L)' 'MMAFIKSFDEKSWRSILTGWEHPFTKVDEVKTSKFELTWTTKEEKFANVNSKTLYAIFYRVDPQ' A
#
# COMPACT_ATOMS: atom_id res chain seq x y z
N MET A 1 -17.97 -3.60 -0.49
CA MET A 1 -16.53 -3.28 -0.42
C MET A 1 -15.63 -4.51 -0.31
N MET A 2 -15.66 -5.27 0.80
CA MET A 2 -14.76 -6.40 1.01
C MET A 2 -14.81 -7.48 -0.10
N ALA A 3 -16.00 -7.92 -0.50
CA ALA A 3 -16.16 -8.91 -1.56
C ALA A 3 -15.58 -8.43 -2.90
N PHE A 4 -15.79 -7.14 -3.24
CA PHE A 4 -15.27 -6.52 -4.45
C PHE A 4 -13.73 -6.49 -4.46
N ILE A 5 -13.08 -6.05 -3.38
CA ILE A 5 -11.62 -5.98 -3.34
C ILE A 5 -11.01 -7.39 -3.40
N LYS A 6 -11.63 -8.36 -2.71
CA LYS A 6 -11.22 -9.78 -2.78
C LYS A 6 -11.33 -10.35 -4.19
N SER A 7 -12.36 -9.98 -4.96
CA SER A 7 -12.52 -10.44 -6.34
C SER A 7 -11.70 -9.63 -7.35
N PHE A 8 -11.32 -8.40 -7.02
CA PHE A 8 -10.53 -7.50 -7.87
C PHE A 8 -9.04 -7.87 -7.85
N ASP A 9 -8.44 -7.99 -6.66
CA ASP A 9 -7.03 -8.35 -6.51
C ASP A 9 -6.75 -8.86 -5.08
N GLU A 10 -6.33 -10.12 -4.98
CA GLU A 10 -5.99 -10.74 -3.68
C GLU A 10 -4.84 -10.00 -2.98
N LYS A 11 -3.89 -9.42 -3.73
CA LYS A 11 -2.77 -8.67 -3.13
C LYS A 11 -3.26 -7.37 -2.51
N SER A 12 -4.19 -6.68 -3.15
CA SER A 12 -4.85 -5.51 -2.60
C SER A 12 -5.62 -5.85 -1.32
N TRP A 13 -6.36 -6.96 -1.31
CA TRP A 13 -7.01 -7.43 -0.08
C TRP A 13 -6.01 -7.72 1.05
N ARG A 14 -4.90 -8.39 0.74
CA ARG A 14 -3.83 -8.64 1.72
C ARG A 14 -3.19 -7.35 2.24
N SER A 15 -3.02 -6.33 1.39
CA SER A 15 -2.49 -5.01 1.78
C SER A 15 -3.40 -4.31 2.80
N ILE A 16 -4.72 -4.48 2.70
CA ILE A 16 -5.67 -3.96 3.70
C ILE A 16 -5.48 -4.68 5.04
N LEU A 17 -5.35 -6.01 5.01
CA LEU A 17 -5.20 -6.81 6.22
C LEU A 17 -3.88 -6.55 6.95
N THR A 18 -2.79 -6.41 6.21
CA THR A 18 -1.46 -6.18 6.82
C THR A 18 -1.25 -4.73 7.21
N GLY A 19 -2.02 -3.80 6.63
CA GLY A 19 -1.66 -2.39 6.61
C GLY A 19 -0.41 -2.16 5.76
N TRP A 20 -0.28 -0.93 5.26
CA TRP A 20 0.98 -0.46 4.69
C TRP A 20 1.56 0.60 5.62
N GLU A 21 2.84 0.47 5.96
CA GLU A 21 3.61 1.49 6.66
C GLU A 21 4.61 2.10 5.69
N HIS A 22 4.71 3.43 5.70
CA HIS A 22 5.68 4.13 4.86
C HIS A 22 7.11 3.69 5.23
N PRO A 23 7.97 3.37 4.25
CA PRO A 23 9.36 3.03 4.50
C PRO A 23 10.08 4.10 5.34
N PHE A 24 10.76 3.68 6.41
CA PHE A 24 11.52 4.57 7.28
C PHE A 24 12.95 4.05 7.47
N THR A 25 13.87 4.98 7.73
CA THR A 25 15.20 4.68 8.25
C THR A 25 15.25 4.99 9.74
N LYS A 26 16.13 4.32 10.47
CA LYS A 26 16.45 4.65 11.86
C LYS A 26 17.88 5.14 11.91
N VAL A 27 18.05 6.39 12.33
CA VAL A 27 19.37 6.99 12.62
C VAL A 27 19.28 7.50 14.05
N ASP A 28 20.18 7.04 14.91
CA ASP A 28 20.25 7.44 16.32
C ASP A 28 18.89 7.40 17.05
N GLU A 29 18.18 6.27 16.91
CA GLU A 29 16.84 6.00 17.47
C GLU A 29 15.69 6.84 16.89
N VAL A 30 15.98 7.84 16.06
CA VAL A 30 14.96 8.64 15.36
C VAL A 30 14.51 7.91 14.10
N LYS A 31 13.20 7.66 13.99
CA LYS A 31 12.57 7.18 12.75
C LYS A 31 12.35 8.36 11.80
N THR A 32 12.87 8.27 10.58
CA THR A 32 12.65 9.26 9.52
C THR A 32 12.14 8.58 8.26
N SER A 33 11.14 9.16 7.59
CA SER A 33 10.64 8.65 6.32
C SER A 33 11.75 8.61 5.27
N LYS A 34 11.86 7.48 4.56
CA LYS A 34 12.79 7.35 3.44
C LYS A 34 12.27 8.08 2.22
N PHE A 35 13.17 8.67 1.43
CA PHE A 35 12.83 9.22 0.13
C PHE A 35 12.48 8.10 -0.88
N GLU A 36 11.49 8.33 -1.75
CA GLU A 36 10.98 7.28 -2.65
C GLU A 36 12.06 6.69 -3.57
N LEU A 37 13.00 7.52 -4.07
CA LEU A 37 14.09 7.05 -4.91
C LEU A 37 15.09 6.15 -4.17
N THR A 38 15.05 6.07 -2.84
CA THR A 38 15.92 5.20 -2.04
C THR A 38 15.22 3.94 -1.55
N TRP A 39 13.96 3.73 -1.96
CA TRP A 39 13.24 2.53 -1.62
C TRP A 39 13.85 1.31 -2.30
N THR A 40 13.88 0.20 -1.56
CA THR A 40 14.18 -1.10 -2.13
C THR A 40 13.05 -1.55 -3.05
N THR A 41 13.35 -2.45 -3.99
CA THR A 41 12.32 -3.06 -4.87
C THR A 41 11.16 -3.68 -4.08
N LYS A 42 11.42 -4.18 -2.86
CA LYS A 42 10.41 -4.72 -1.96
C LYS A 42 9.49 -3.63 -1.42
N GLU A 43 10.05 -2.53 -0.92
CA GLU A 43 9.31 -1.36 -0.41
C GLU A 43 8.45 -0.74 -1.51
N GLU A 44 9.02 -0.55 -2.72
CA GLU A 44 8.31 -0.03 -3.88
C GLU A 44 7.15 -0.93 -4.31
N LYS A 45 7.35 -2.25 -4.32
CA LYS A 45 6.28 -3.21 -4.62
C LYS A 45 5.12 -3.11 -3.63
N PHE A 46 5.41 -2.95 -2.33
CA PHE A 46 4.37 -2.78 -1.32
C PHE A 46 3.65 -1.43 -1.45
N ALA A 47 4.38 -0.35 -1.68
CA ALA A 47 3.79 0.96 -1.93
C ALA A 47 2.86 0.93 -3.15
N ASN A 48 3.28 0.27 -4.24
CA ASN A 48 2.47 0.11 -5.45
C ASN A 48 1.16 -0.68 -5.20
N VAL A 49 1.21 -1.77 -4.41
CA VAL A 49 0.00 -2.51 -4.05
C VAL A 49 -0.92 -1.64 -3.19
N ASN A 50 -0.36 -0.89 -2.23
CA ASN A 50 -1.13 0.02 -1.40
C ASN A 50 -1.82 1.11 -2.24
N SER A 51 -1.11 1.76 -3.16
CA SER A 51 -1.68 2.77 -4.06
C SER A 51 -2.82 2.22 -4.93
N LYS A 52 -2.67 1.01 -5.47
CA LYS A 52 -3.75 0.32 -6.21
C LYS A 52 -4.96 0.03 -5.34
N THR A 53 -4.71 -0.40 -4.09
CA THR A 53 -5.75 -0.68 -3.10
C THR A 53 -6.55 0.57 -2.78
N LEU A 54 -5.86 1.68 -2.50
CA LEU A 54 -6.50 2.98 -2.24
C LEU A 54 -7.29 3.45 -3.46
N TYR A 55 -6.73 3.34 -4.66
CA TYR A 55 -7.45 3.67 -5.89
C TYR A 55 -8.74 2.85 -6.04
N ALA A 56 -8.69 1.55 -5.78
CA ALA A 56 -9.87 0.69 -5.83
C ALA A 56 -10.93 1.09 -4.80
N ILE A 57 -10.53 1.50 -3.59
CA ILE A 57 -11.43 1.94 -2.51
C ILE A 57 -12.09 3.29 -2.82
N PHE A 58 -11.36 4.24 -3.39
CA PHE A 58 -11.90 5.58 -3.63
C PHE A 58 -12.62 5.73 -4.98
N TYR A 59 -12.16 5.04 -6.02
CA TYR A 59 -12.58 5.31 -7.40
C TYR A 59 -13.27 4.15 -8.11
N ARG A 60 -13.27 2.92 -7.56
CA ARG A 60 -13.93 1.76 -8.20
C ARG A 60 -15.14 1.21 -7.45
N VAL A 61 -15.46 1.77 -6.29
CA VAL A 61 -16.56 1.33 -5.43
C VAL A 61 -17.89 1.97 -5.83
N ASP A 62 -17.83 3.00 -6.66
CA ASP A 62 -19.00 3.61 -7.27
C ASP A 62 -19.04 3.26 -8.77
N PRO A 63 -19.60 2.11 -9.13
CA PRO A 63 -20.18 1.94 -10.46
C PRO A 63 -21.56 2.61 -10.43
N GLN A 64 -21.73 3.69 -11.21
CA GLN A 64 -23.06 4.09 -11.66
C GLN A 64 -23.83 2.90 -12.26
#